data_AF-A0A2G8HRP7-F1
#
_entry.id   AF-A0A2G8HRP7-F1
#
_cell.length_a   1.000
_cell.length_b   1.000
_cell.length_c   1.000
_cell.angle_alpha   90.00
_cell.angle_beta   90.00
_cell.angle_gamma   90.00
#
_symmetry.space_group_name_H-M   'P 1'
#
loop_
_entity.id
_entity.type
_entity.pdbx_description
1 polymer ?
#
loop_
_entity_poly.entity_id
_entity_poly.type
_entity_poly.pdbx_seq_one_letter_code
_entity_poly.pdbx_strand_id
1 'polypeptide(L)'
;MSKSSVDSLKIKAKLLQKAKKSKGEEIALKEAFKIIAESAGYNSWKDLKDSYELADLVNPPRWSAQWKKWFSTKEEALEFLKSDEFILPYRKQFFVCDRDYLSGLDVDPDSTDFKCLGNDWTSDLAVKTLQDKLQKS
;
A
#
# COMPACT_ATOMS: atom_id res chain seq x y z
N MET A 1 0.16 19.65 -5.62
CA MET A 1 0.78 18.37 -5.19
C MET A 1 -0.26 17.57 -4.44
N SER A 2 -0.52 16.32 -4.84
CA SER A 2 -1.34 15.43 -4.01
C SER A 2 -0.60 15.18 -2.70
N LYS A 3 -1.24 15.37 -1.55
CA LYS A 3 -0.63 14.98 -0.27
C LYS A 3 -0.57 13.45 -0.23
N SER A 4 0.60 12.88 0.09
CA SER A 4 0.71 11.42 0.28
C SER A 4 -0.25 10.98 1.39
N SER A 5 -0.77 9.76 1.28
CA SER A 5 -1.60 9.17 2.33
C SER A 5 -0.86 9.09 3.67
N VAL A 6 0.47 8.96 3.65
CA VAL A 6 1.33 9.02 4.85
C VAL A 6 1.29 10.38 5.54
N ASP A 7 1.24 11.49 4.80
CA ASP A 7 1.15 12.82 5.41
C ASP A 7 -0.19 13.01 6.13
N SER A 8 -1.25 12.42 5.58
CA SER A 8 -2.56 12.38 6.26
C SER A 8 -2.47 11.59 7.57
N LEU A 9 -1.72 10.49 7.62
CA LEU A 9 -1.47 9.73 8.86
C LEU A 9 -0.67 10.54 9.88
N LYS A 10 0.36 11.28 9.45
CA LYS A 10 1.13 12.18 10.33
C LYS A 10 0.26 13.28 10.93
N ILE A 11 -0.66 13.84 10.14
CA ILE A 11 -1.63 14.82 10.64
C ILE A 11 -2.56 14.17 11.67
N LYS A 12 -3.09 12.97 11.41
CA LYS A 12 -3.90 12.22 12.37
C LYS A 12 -3.17 11.96 13.69
N ALA A 13 -1.88 11.62 13.65
CA ALA A 13 -1.07 11.42 14.86
C ALA A 13 -0.97 12.69 15.71
N LYS A 14 -0.71 13.84 15.08
CA LYS A 14 -0.68 15.14 15.77
C LYS A 14 -2.03 15.53 16.37
N LEU A 15 -3.12 15.25 15.65
CA LEU A 15 -4.48 15.51 16.14
C LEU A 15 -4.82 14.60 17.33
N LEU A 16 -4.47 13.32 17.27
CA LEU A 16 -4.63 12.38 18.39
C LEU A 16 -3.85 12.83 19.63
N GLN A 17 -2.59 13.22 19.46
CA GLN A 17 -1.76 13.74 20.54
C GLN A 17 -2.42 14.96 21.20
N LYS A 18 -2.90 15.93 20.40
CA LYS A 18 -3.59 17.12 20.91
C LYS A 18 -4.89 16.76 21.64
N ALA A 19 -5.66 15.81 21.11
CA ALA A 19 -6.89 15.34 21.72
C ALA A 19 -6.64 14.68 23.08
N LYS A 20 -5.61 13.84 23.20
CA LYS A 20 -5.18 13.24 24.47
C LYS A 20 -4.77 14.30 25.49
N LYS A 21 -3.95 15.27 25.08
CA LYS A 21 -3.54 16.40 25.93
C LYS A 21 -4.75 17.20 26.44
N SER A 22 -5.76 17.43 25.60
CA SER A 22 -6.98 18.14 26.02
C SER A 22 -7.82 17.39 27.07
N LYS A 23 -7.59 16.08 27.23
CA LYS A 23 -8.22 15.23 28.24
C LYS A 23 -7.35 15.03 29.50
N GLY A 24 -6.21 15.73 29.60
CA GLY A 24 -5.26 15.57 30.70
C GLY A 24 -4.27 14.41 30.54
N GLU A 25 -4.29 13.71 29.40
CA GLU A 25 -3.33 12.64 29.09
C GLU A 25 -2.22 13.17 28.18
N GLU A 26 -1.00 13.35 28.71
CA GLU A 26 0.14 13.74 27.88
C GLU A 26 0.85 12.51 27.31
N ILE A 27 0.78 12.34 26.00
CA ILE A 27 1.46 11.25 25.29
C ILE A 27 2.54 11.80 24.34
N ALA A 28 3.64 11.07 24.21
CA ALA A 28 4.65 11.35 23.20
C ALA A 28 4.07 11.12 21.78
N LEU A 29 4.55 11.87 20.79
CA LEU A 29 4.08 11.71 19.39
C LEU A 29 4.35 10.29 18.85
N LYS A 30 5.45 9.66 19.29
CA LYS A 30 5.77 8.26 18.97
C LYS A 30 4.66 7.30 19.43
N GLU A 31 4.06 7.56 20.59
CA GLU A 31 2.95 6.76 21.12
C GLU A 31 1.69 6.97 20.28
N ALA A 32 1.40 8.21 19.85
CA ALA A 32 0.27 8.47 18.95
C ALA A 32 0.41 7.72 17.61
N PHE A 33 1.63 7.62 17.06
CA PHE A 33 1.89 6.81 15.87
C PHE A 33 1.65 5.32 16.10
N LYS A 34 2.11 4.79 17.25
CA LYS A 34 1.89 3.41 17.64
C LYS A 34 0.40 3.08 17.74
N ILE A 35 -0.36 3.91 18.46
CA ILE A 35 -1.83 3.76 18.60
C ILE A 35 -2.51 3.73 17.22
N ILE A 36 -2.12 4.61 16.30
CA ILE A 36 -2.70 4.65 14.95
C ILE A 36 -2.38 3.37 14.16
N ALA A 37 -1.14 2.86 14.25
CA ALA A 37 -0.75 1.62 13.60
C ALA A 37 -1.53 0.42 14.11
N GLU A 38 -1.58 0.24 15.44
CA GLU A 38 -2.29 -0.85 16.09
C GLU A 38 -3.80 -0.80 15.80
N SER A 39 -4.41 0.38 15.84
CA SER A 39 -5.82 0.58 15.51
C SER A 39 -6.14 0.26 14.05
N ALA A 40 -5.15 0.35 13.16
CA ALA A 40 -5.27 -0.02 11.75
C ALA A 40 -4.87 -1.48 11.49
N GLY A 41 -4.56 -2.26 12.53
CA GLY A 41 -4.18 -3.67 12.43
C GLY A 41 -2.73 -3.92 12.02
N TYR A 42 -1.82 -2.96 12.22
CA TYR A 42 -0.38 -3.09 11.95
C TYR A 42 0.41 -3.23 13.25
N ASN A 43 1.52 -3.99 13.22
CA ASN A 43 2.34 -4.22 14.41
C ASN A 43 3.19 -3.00 14.78
N SER A 44 3.52 -2.16 13.80
CA SER A 44 4.33 -0.97 14.02
C SER A 44 3.95 0.18 13.08
N TRP A 45 4.36 1.40 13.47
CA TRP A 45 4.28 2.57 12.59
C TRP A 45 5.03 2.36 11.27
N LYS A 46 6.16 1.65 11.30
CA LYS A 46 6.94 1.35 10.10
C LYS A 46 6.11 0.49 9.14
N ASP A 47 5.48 -0.58 9.63
CA ASP A 47 4.67 -1.47 8.79
C ASP A 47 3.48 -0.73 8.16
N LEU A 48 2.80 0.11 8.96
CA LEU A 48 1.72 0.97 8.45
C LEU A 48 2.24 1.92 7.37
N LYS A 49 3.36 2.60 7.63
CA LYS A 49 3.95 3.59 6.72
C LYS A 49 4.36 2.93 5.41
N ASP A 50 5.17 1.88 5.45
CA ASP A 50 5.68 1.19 4.27
C ASP A 50 4.52 0.66 3.39
N SER A 51 3.47 0.13 4.03
CA SER A 51 2.26 -0.36 3.37
C SER A 51 1.47 0.77 2.67
N TYR A 52 1.40 1.95 3.27
CA TYR A 52 0.75 3.13 2.65
C TYR A 52 1.60 3.76 1.55
N GLU A 53 2.92 3.77 1.69
CA GLU A 53 3.83 4.26 0.65
C GLU A 53 3.75 3.38 -0.59
N LEU A 54 3.78 2.06 -0.43
CA LEU A 54 3.55 1.13 -1.53
C LEU A 54 2.17 1.34 -2.17
N ALA A 55 1.13 1.48 -1.35
CA ALA A 55 -0.24 1.70 -1.83
C ALA A 55 -0.38 2.97 -2.68
N ASP A 56 0.32 4.05 -2.32
CA ASP A 56 0.34 5.30 -3.08
C ASP A 56 1.08 5.13 -4.43
N LEU A 57 2.08 4.23 -4.50
CA LEU A 57 2.82 3.93 -5.73
C LEU A 57 2.00 3.05 -6.69
N VAL A 58 1.40 1.96 -6.18
CA VAL A 58 0.70 0.97 -7.03
C VAL A 58 -0.73 1.38 -7.39
N ASN A 59 -1.32 2.35 -6.68
CA ASN A 59 -2.65 2.87 -6.97
C ASN A 59 -2.68 4.39 -6.71
N PRO A 60 -2.03 5.17 -7.59
CA PRO A 60 -1.88 6.60 -7.41
C PRO A 60 -3.21 7.36 -7.52
N PRO A 61 -3.29 8.60 -7.01
CA PRO A 61 -4.50 9.41 -7.09
C PRO A 61 -5.00 9.58 -8.53
N ARG A 62 -6.33 9.59 -8.71
CA ARG A 62 -7.04 9.78 -10.01
C ARG A 62 -7.01 8.58 -10.96
N TRP A 63 -6.61 7.41 -10.47
CA TRP A 63 -6.65 6.15 -11.22
C TRP A 63 -7.90 5.31 -10.96
N SER A 64 -8.99 5.97 -10.53
CA SER A 64 -10.28 5.32 -10.26
C SER A 64 -10.97 4.80 -11.53
N ALA A 65 -10.59 5.30 -12.71
CA ALA A 65 -11.14 4.86 -13.99
C ALA A 65 -10.57 3.51 -14.47
N GLN A 66 -9.43 3.09 -13.92
CA GLN A 66 -8.80 1.80 -14.26
C GLN A 66 -9.45 0.66 -13.48
N TRP A 67 -9.81 -0.41 -14.19
CA TRP A 67 -10.52 -1.55 -13.62
C TRP A 67 -9.63 -2.32 -12.64
N LYS A 68 -10.20 -2.65 -11.46
CA LYS A 68 -9.54 -3.38 -10.38
C LYS A 68 -10.56 -4.28 -9.70
N LYS A 69 -10.22 -5.54 -9.45
CA LYS A 69 -11.02 -6.42 -8.59
C LYS A 69 -10.42 -6.40 -7.19
N TRP A 70 -11.21 -6.08 -6.18
CA TRP A 70 -10.73 -5.88 -4.81
C TRP A 70 -11.07 -7.07 -3.93
N PHE A 71 -10.11 -7.48 -3.10
CA PHE A 71 -10.23 -8.61 -2.19
C PHE A 71 -9.73 -8.26 -0.79
N SER A 72 -10.32 -8.88 0.22
CA SER A 72 -9.91 -8.65 1.62
C SER A 72 -8.76 -9.55 2.03
N THR A 73 -8.63 -10.72 1.40
CA THR A 73 -7.55 -11.68 1.64
C THR A 73 -6.78 -11.99 0.37
N LYS A 74 -5.56 -12.51 0.52
CA LYS A 74 -4.73 -12.92 -0.61
C LYS A 74 -5.28 -14.19 -1.24
N GLU A 75 -5.80 -15.08 -0.41
CA GLU A 75 -6.38 -16.36 -0.80
C GLU A 75 -7.56 -16.14 -1.74
N GLU A 76 -8.47 -15.22 -1.40
CA GLU A 76 -9.56 -14.79 -2.28
C GLU A 76 -9.03 -14.22 -3.61
N ALA A 77 -8.00 -13.37 -3.57
CA ALA A 77 -7.44 -12.79 -4.80
C ALA A 77 -6.83 -13.85 -5.73
N LEU A 78 -6.18 -14.87 -5.16
CA LEU A 78 -5.59 -15.99 -5.90
C LEU A 78 -6.64 -16.86 -6.58
N GLU A 79 -7.78 -17.12 -5.95
CA GLU A 79 -8.87 -17.90 -6.54
C GLU A 79 -9.46 -17.25 -7.80
N PHE A 80 -9.43 -15.91 -7.87
CA PHE A 80 -9.96 -15.14 -9.00
C PHE A 80 -8.89 -14.72 -10.03
N LEU A 81 -7.62 -15.09 -9.81
CA LEU A 81 -6.50 -14.72 -10.65
C LEU A 81 -6.53 -15.47 -11.99
N LYS A 82 -6.46 -14.72 -13.09
CA LYS A 82 -6.27 -15.26 -14.44
C LYS A 82 -4.81 -15.20 -14.87
N SER A 83 -4.44 -15.96 -15.90
CA SER A 83 -3.06 -16.09 -16.39
C SER A 83 -2.43 -14.78 -16.89
N ASP A 84 -3.24 -13.81 -17.28
CA ASP A 84 -2.86 -12.50 -17.81
C ASP A 84 -3.06 -11.34 -16.81
N GLU A 85 -3.48 -11.66 -15.58
CA GLU A 85 -3.73 -10.71 -14.52
C GLU A 85 -2.68 -10.83 -13.39
N PHE A 86 -2.57 -9.81 -12.54
CA PHE A 86 -1.57 -9.69 -11.49
C PHE A 86 -2.21 -9.29 -10.17
N ILE A 87 -1.73 -9.84 -9.06
CA ILE A 87 -2.15 -9.48 -7.70
C ILE A 87 -1.16 -8.48 -7.12
N LEU A 88 -1.64 -7.30 -6.73
CA LEU A 88 -0.85 -6.30 -6.02
C LEU A 88 -1.39 -6.09 -4.61
N PRO A 89 -0.50 -5.91 -3.61
CA PRO A 89 -0.92 -5.56 -2.25
C PRO A 89 -1.34 -4.09 -2.19
N TYR A 90 -2.39 -3.81 -1.42
CA TYR A 90 -2.85 -2.46 -1.14
C TYR A 90 -3.26 -2.36 0.33
N ARG A 91 -2.39 -1.79 1.16
CA ARG A 91 -2.63 -1.67 2.60
C ARG A 91 -2.86 -3.04 3.25
N LYS A 92 -4.09 -3.32 3.69
CA LYS A 92 -4.57 -4.59 4.25
C LYS A 92 -5.45 -5.38 3.29
N GLN A 93 -5.49 -4.98 2.03
CA GLN A 93 -6.28 -5.55 0.97
C GLN A 93 -5.38 -5.93 -0.20
N PHE A 94 -5.99 -6.56 -1.19
CA PHE A 94 -5.35 -6.95 -2.43
C PHE A 94 -6.23 -6.50 -3.59
N PHE A 95 -5.62 -6.22 -4.72
CA PHE A 95 -6.38 -6.07 -5.95
C PHE A 95 -5.74 -6.83 -7.10
N VAL A 96 -6.60 -7.31 -7.98
CA VAL A 96 -6.22 -7.92 -9.26
C VAL A 96 -6.36 -6.87 -10.35
N CYS A 97 -5.33 -6.72 -11.18
CA CYS A 97 -5.30 -5.85 -12.33
C CYS A 97 -4.73 -6.56 -13.57
N ASP A 98 -4.91 -5.97 -14.74
CA ASP A 98 -4.39 -6.48 -16.01
C ASP A 98 -3.05 -5.81 -16.40
N ARG A 99 -2.54 -6.20 -17.57
CA ARG A 99 -1.32 -5.64 -18.16
C ARG A 99 -1.44 -4.16 -18.50
N ASP A 100 -2.63 -3.69 -18.88
CA ASP A 100 -2.85 -2.27 -19.23
C ASP A 100 -2.70 -1.40 -17.98
N TYR A 101 -3.18 -1.87 -16.82
CA TYR A 101 -2.96 -1.22 -15.54
C TYR A 101 -1.46 -1.08 -15.22
N LEU A 102 -0.69 -2.16 -15.39
CA LEU A 102 0.75 -2.16 -15.16
C LEU A 102 1.51 -1.27 -16.13
N SER A 103 1.12 -1.29 -17.41
CA SER A 103 1.68 -0.40 -18.42
C SER A 103 1.42 1.07 -18.07
N GLY A 104 0.25 1.39 -17.52
CA GLY A 104 -0.03 2.73 -17.02
C GLY A 104 0.96 3.16 -15.94
N LEU A 105 1.44 2.22 -15.12
CA LEU A 105 2.41 2.45 -14.03
C LEU A 105 3.86 2.45 -14.50
N ASP A 106 4.10 2.38 -15.82
CA ASP A 106 5.43 2.21 -16.41
C ASP A 106 6.15 0.93 -15.90
N VAL A 107 5.35 -0.11 -15.58
CA VAL A 107 5.83 -1.44 -15.16
C VAL A 107 5.59 -2.45 -16.27
N ASP A 108 6.67 -3.07 -16.74
CA ASP A 108 6.63 -4.18 -17.67
C ASP A 108 6.74 -5.52 -16.90
N PRO A 109 5.66 -6.32 -16.81
CA PRO A 109 5.69 -7.60 -16.10
C PRO A 109 6.61 -8.64 -16.76
N ASP A 110 6.96 -8.48 -18.04
CA ASP A 110 7.83 -9.42 -18.75
C ASP A 110 9.32 -9.04 -18.65
N SER A 111 9.63 -7.91 -18.01
CA SER A 111 11.02 -7.52 -17.73
C SER A 111 11.72 -8.53 -16.81
N THR A 112 13.05 -8.59 -16.91
CA THR A 112 13.87 -9.57 -16.19
C THR A 112 13.60 -9.58 -14.68
N ASP A 113 13.33 -8.40 -14.10
CA ASP A 113 13.10 -8.24 -12.66
C ASP A 113 11.76 -8.85 -12.19
N PHE A 114 10.76 -8.90 -13.07
CA PHE A 114 9.40 -9.35 -12.74
C PHE A 114 9.08 -10.76 -13.25
N LYS A 115 9.75 -11.21 -14.32
CA LYS A 115 9.49 -12.51 -14.95
C LYS A 115 9.63 -13.70 -13.99
N CYS A 116 10.54 -13.62 -13.01
CA CYS A 116 10.73 -14.68 -12.00
C CYS A 116 9.71 -14.66 -10.86
N LEU A 117 8.94 -13.57 -10.71
CA LEU A 117 7.95 -13.39 -9.64
C LEU A 117 6.59 -14.01 -9.99
N GLY A 118 6.35 -14.30 -11.28
CA GLY A 118 5.03 -14.72 -11.77
C GLY A 118 4.00 -13.60 -11.60
N ASN A 119 2.76 -13.97 -11.27
CA ASN A 119 1.63 -13.04 -11.24
C ASN A 119 1.20 -12.63 -9.82
N ASP A 120 1.84 -13.19 -8.78
CA ASP A 120 1.57 -12.85 -7.38
C ASP A 120 2.66 -11.91 -6.84
N TRP A 121 2.37 -10.61 -6.82
CA TRP A 121 3.32 -9.58 -6.42
C TRP A 121 3.16 -9.16 -4.96
N THR A 122 2.69 -10.06 -4.12
CA THR A 122 2.46 -9.81 -2.68
C THR A 122 3.60 -10.27 -1.77
N SER A 123 4.59 -10.99 -2.31
CA SER A 123 5.77 -11.42 -1.55
C SER A 123 6.71 -10.24 -1.24
N ASP A 124 7.51 -10.36 -0.19
CA ASP A 124 8.49 -9.31 0.19
C ASP A 124 9.45 -8.97 -0.96
N LEU A 125 9.88 -9.98 -1.72
CA LEU A 125 10.73 -9.78 -2.89
C LEU A 125 10.00 -8.97 -3.96
N ALA A 126 8.77 -9.35 -4.30
CA ALA A 126 8.00 -8.66 -5.33
C ALA A 126 7.65 -7.22 -4.93
N VAL A 127 7.26 -7.01 -3.67
CA VAL A 127 7.01 -5.68 -3.11
C VAL A 127 8.24 -4.81 -3.20
N LYS A 128 9.41 -5.33 -2.84
CA LYS A 128 10.66 -4.59 -2.96
C LYS A 128 11.00 -4.24 -4.40
N THR A 129 10.83 -5.18 -5.33
CA THR A 129 11.04 -4.94 -6.77
C THR A 129 10.10 -3.84 -7.29
N LEU A 130 8.82 -3.86 -6.89
CA LEU A 130 7.85 -2.81 -7.22
C LEU A 130 8.27 -1.44 -6.68
N GLN A 131 8.68 -1.37 -5.42
CA GLN A 131 9.15 -0.12 -4.81
C GLN A 131 10.37 0.43 -5.54
N ASP A 132 11.38 -0.41 -5.80
CA ASP A 132 12.60 -0.01 -6.48
C ASP A 132 12.33 0.46 -7.92
N LYS A 133 11.31 -0.10 -8.59
CA LYS A 133 10.90 0.30 -9.94
C LYS A 133 10.15 1.63 -9.94
N LEU A 134 9.12 1.76 -9.10
CA LEU A 134 8.19 2.90 -9.07
C LEU A 134 8.77 4.15 -8.37
N GLN A 135 9.84 4.00 -7.59
CA GLN A 135 10.55 5.16 -7.01
C GLN A 135 11.60 5.76 -7.97
N LYS A 136 11.95 5.06 -9.05
CA LYS A 136 12.93 5.50 -10.06
C LYS A 136 12.28 6.13 -11.31
N SER A 137 10.97 5.94 -11.49
CA SER A 137 10.14 6.57 -12.53
C SER A 137 9.74 7.98 -12.13
#